data_AF-A0ABC8VPN0-F1
#
_entry.id   AF-A0ABC8VPN0-F1
#
_cell.length_a   1.000
_cell.length_b   1.000
_cell.length_c   1.000
_cell.angle_alpha   90.00
_cell.angle_beta   90.00
_cell.angle_gamma   90.00
#
_symmetry.space_group_name_H-M   'P 1'
#
loop_
_entity.id
_entity.type
_entity.pdbx_description
1 polymer ?
#
loop_
_entity_poly.entity_id
_entity_poly.type
_entity_poly.pdbx_seq_one_letter_code
_entity_poly.pdbx_strand_id
1 'polypeptide(L)'
;MPPPPPPRFLLLRPQTLTPLFRRSPSCGPRLCRPSRCLSARSSAAQIAAAGVGTAQQRELGVEEAMIGFITGKRKATEVAHAVWRSIVQKGDTVVDATCGNGNDTLALLKMVADERGQGRVYGMDIQDSAIESTSSFLKMAVEDYYQDLVKLFPVCHSRMEEIVPKDASVRLVAFNLGYLPGGDKTLITVPKTTELALQAASRILSSGGLISVLVYIGHPGGRDELDVVESFASSLPIDTWASCKLQMVNRPVAPVLILLNKK
;
A
#
# COMPACT_ATOMS: atom_id res chain seq x y z
N MET A 1 43.32 -17.24 47.22
CA MET A 1 44.27 -16.70 46.21
C MET A 1 43.70 -15.40 45.68
N PRO A 2 44.45 -14.29 45.62
CA PRO A 2 43.99 -13.06 44.99
C PRO A 2 44.19 -13.13 43.45
N PRO A 3 43.41 -12.38 42.65
CA PRO A 3 43.57 -12.35 41.19
C PRO A 3 44.80 -11.52 40.76
N PRO A 4 45.39 -11.81 39.58
CA PRO A 4 46.59 -11.13 39.10
C PRO A 4 46.28 -9.72 38.55
N PRO A 5 47.25 -8.78 38.59
CA PRO A 5 47.06 -7.42 38.08
C PRO A 5 47.20 -7.34 36.54
N PRO A 6 46.61 -6.32 35.89
CA PRO A 6 46.68 -6.14 34.44
C PRO A 6 48.01 -5.48 34.01
N PRO A 7 48.60 -5.83 32.84
CA PRO A 7 49.80 -5.16 32.35
C PRO A 7 49.50 -3.84 31.61
N ARG A 8 50.41 -2.89 31.81
CA ARG A 8 50.36 -1.47 31.42
C ARG A 8 50.60 -1.22 29.92
N PHE A 9 49.87 -0.23 29.39
CA PHE A 9 50.16 0.47 28.14
C PHE A 9 51.51 1.24 28.22
N LEU A 10 52.34 1.09 27.19
CA LEU A 10 53.44 2.01 26.90
C LEU A 10 53.19 2.71 25.57
N LEU A 11 52.90 4.01 25.67
CA LEU A 11 52.92 5.00 24.60
C LEU A 11 54.36 5.35 24.25
N LEU A 12 54.71 5.40 22.97
CA LEU A 12 55.73 6.31 22.43
C LEU A 12 55.37 6.65 20.96
N ARG A 13 55.20 7.96 20.72
CA ARG A 13 54.93 8.63 19.43
C ARG A 13 56.27 8.92 18.67
N PRO A 14 56.33 9.83 17.67
CA PRO A 14 56.12 9.57 16.23
C PRO A 14 57.33 10.05 15.38
N GLN A 15 57.43 9.68 14.09
CA GLN A 15 58.25 10.46 13.14
C GLN A 15 57.57 10.60 11.77
N THR A 16 57.42 11.87 11.39
CA THR A 16 57.15 12.51 10.08
C THR A 16 58.31 12.21 9.09
N LEU A 17 58.20 12.17 7.75
CA LEU A 17 57.79 13.19 6.76
C LEU A 17 57.68 12.56 5.34
N THR A 18 56.94 13.27 4.48
CA THR A 18 56.55 13.19 3.04
C THR A 18 57.69 13.23 1.97
N PRO A 19 57.45 13.44 0.65
CA PRO A 19 56.70 12.67 -0.38
C PRO A 19 57.51 12.47 -1.70
N LEU A 20 57.06 11.63 -2.65
CA LEU A 20 57.55 11.67 -4.05
C LEU A 20 56.43 11.42 -5.08
N PHE A 21 56.27 12.40 -5.97
CA PHE A 21 55.49 12.39 -7.21
C PHE A 21 56.03 11.37 -8.22
N ARG A 22 55.14 10.66 -8.97
CA ARG A 22 55.07 10.70 -10.44
C ARG A 22 54.04 9.73 -11.06
N ARG A 23 53.19 10.34 -11.91
CA ARG A 23 52.71 9.94 -13.26
C ARG A 23 51.75 8.73 -13.46
N SER A 24 50.62 9.08 -14.06
CA SER A 24 49.62 8.27 -14.79
C SER A 24 50.21 7.39 -15.91
N PRO A 25 49.47 6.39 -16.39
CA PRO A 25 48.88 6.55 -17.74
C PRO A 25 47.47 5.95 -17.97
N SER A 26 46.72 6.68 -18.80
CA SER A 26 45.75 6.31 -19.86
C SER A 26 44.70 5.19 -19.70
N CYS A 27 43.45 5.60 -19.99
CA CYS A 27 42.27 4.82 -20.35
C CYS A 27 42.48 3.82 -21.52
N GLY A 28 41.72 2.71 -21.45
CA GLY A 28 41.31 1.88 -22.58
C GLY A 28 39.90 1.31 -22.32
N PRO A 29 39.02 1.20 -23.34
CA PRO A 29 37.62 0.87 -23.13
C PRO A 29 37.40 -0.64 -23.01
N ARG A 30 36.69 -1.08 -21.96
CA ARG A 30 36.12 -2.45 -21.91
C ARG A 30 34.68 -2.40 -22.41
N LEU A 31 34.42 -3.12 -23.50
CA LEU A 31 33.09 -3.45 -23.96
C LEU A 31 32.37 -4.29 -22.89
N CYS A 32 31.39 -3.71 -22.21
CA CYS A 32 30.35 -4.47 -21.50
C CYS A 32 29.13 -4.58 -22.39
N ARG A 33 28.75 -5.83 -22.73
CA ARG A 33 27.51 -6.17 -23.41
C ARG A 33 26.30 -5.69 -22.59
N PRO A 34 25.26 -5.09 -23.21
CA PRO A 34 24.05 -4.75 -22.48
C PRO A 34 23.23 -6.02 -22.23
N SER A 35 23.15 -6.40 -20.96
CA SER A 35 22.10 -7.28 -20.44
C SER A 35 20.74 -6.67 -20.75
N ARG A 36 19.82 -7.47 -21.29
CA ARG A 36 18.43 -7.09 -21.58
C ARG A 36 17.75 -6.53 -20.32
N CYS A 37 17.70 -5.21 -20.19
CA CYS A 37 16.71 -4.54 -19.35
C CYS A 37 15.38 -4.61 -20.10
N LEU A 38 14.48 -5.50 -19.66
CA LEU A 38 13.08 -5.46 -20.06
C LEU A 38 12.48 -4.16 -19.51
N SER A 39 12.36 -3.15 -20.37
CA SER A 39 11.69 -1.89 -20.04
C SER A 39 10.18 -2.11 -19.96
N ALA A 40 9.64 -2.18 -18.75
CA ALA A 40 8.20 -2.02 -18.55
C ALA A 40 7.86 -0.53 -18.51
N ARG A 41 7.94 0.15 -19.67
CA ARG A 41 7.28 1.44 -19.87
C ARG A 41 5.89 1.13 -20.42
N SER A 42 4.90 1.10 -19.56
CA SER A 42 3.51 1.19 -20.04
C SER A 42 3.25 2.62 -20.47
N SER A 43 3.11 2.85 -21.77
CA SER A 43 2.66 4.14 -22.34
C SER A 43 1.33 4.57 -21.71
N ALA A 44 1.02 5.87 -21.63
CA ALA A 44 -0.32 6.38 -21.31
C ALA A 44 -1.45 5.60 -22.00
N ALA A 45 -1.23 5.14 -23.23
CA ALA A 45 -2.19 4.32 -23.98
C ALA A 45 -2.47 2.96 -23.31
N GLN A 46 -1.51 2.34 -22.62
CA GLN A 46 -1.71 1.09 -21.89
C GLN A 46 -2.39 1.29 -20.53
N ILE A 47 -2.22 2.45 -19.89
CA ILE A 47 -2.94 2.82 -18.66
C ILE A 47 -4.41 3.16 -18.99
N ALA A 48 -4.64 3.85 -20.12
CA ALA A 48 -5.97 4.11 -20.66
C ALA A 48 -6.66 2.83 -21.18
N ALA A 49 -5.93 1.95 -21.87
CA ALA A 49 -6.47 0.70 -22.42
C ALA A 49 -6.71 -0.42 -21.37
N ALA A 50 -6.08 -0.35 -20.20
CA ALA A 50 -6.27 -1.34 -19.13
C ALA A 50 -7.64 -1.23 -18.42
N GLY A 51 -8.54 -0.37 -18.88
CA GLY A 51 -9.62 0.14 -18.04
C GLY A 51 -11.01 0.23 -18.66
N VAL A 52 -11.41 -0.63 -19.61
CA VAL A 52 -12.83 -0.85 -19.88
C VAL A 52 -13.09 -2.31 -20.24
N GLY A 53 -12.97 -3.19 -19.25
CA GLY A 53 -13.66 -4.47 -19.35
C GLY A 53 -15.17 -4.21 -19.36
N THR A 54 -15.93 -4.91 -20.22
CA THR A 54 -17.40 -4.93 -20.14
C THR A 54 -17.84 -5.33 -18.73
N ALA A 55 -19.06 -4.98 -18.30
CA ALA A 55 -19.58 -5.40 -16.98
C ALA A 55 -19.37 -6.91 -16.75
N GLN A 56 -19.59 -7.69 -17.81
CA GLN A 56 -19.34 -9.13 -17.86
C GLN A 56 -17.86 -9.50 -17.67
N GLN A 57 -16.90 -8.78 -18.27
CA GLN A 57 -15.47 -9.01 -18.04
C GLN A 57 -15.02 -8.63 -16.62
N ARG A 58 -15.66 -7.63 -15.99
CA ARG A 58 -15.38 -7.26 -14.59
C ARG A 58 -15.86 -8.34 -13.62
N GLU A 59 -17.07 -8.86 -13.85
CA GLU A 59 -17.62 -9.98 -13.07
C GLU A 59 -16.79 -11.25 -13.21
N LEU A 60 -16.39 -11.62 -14.44
CA LEU A 60 -15.51 -12.77 -14.70
C LEU A 60 -14.17 -12.68 -13.96
N GLY A 61 -13.62 -11.46 -13.81
CA GLY A 61 -12.37 -11.26 -13.06
C GLY A 61 -12.51 -11.50 -11.55
N VAL A 62 -13.66 -11.16 -10.96
CA VAL A 62 -13.94 -11.41 -9.53
C VAL A 62 -14.13 -12.90 -9.28
N GLU A 63 -14.90 -13.58 -10.13
CA GLU A 63 -15.13 -15.02 -10.04
C GLU A 63 -13.81 -15.79 -10.12
N GLU A 64 -12.96 -15.48 -11.09
CA GLU A 64 -11.64 -16.13 -11.23
C GLU A 64 -10.75 -15.87 -10.00
N ALA A 65 -10.75 -14.63 -9.47
CA ALA A 65 -10.00 -14.30 -8.28
C ALA A 65 -10.48 -15.08 -7.05
N MET A 66 -11.80 -15.19 -6.88
CA MET A 66 -12.43 -15.93 -5.79
C MET A 66 -12.15 -17.43 -5.89
N ILE A 67 -12.31 -18.04 -7.06
CA ILE A 67 -11.96 -19.45 -7.30
C ILE A 67 -10.47 -19.68 -7.02
N GLY A 68 -9.61 -18.76 -7.49
CA GLY A 68 -8.18 -18.77 -7.21
C GLY A 68 -7.86 -18.72 -5.71
N PHE A 69 -8.59 -17.90 -4.95
CA PHE A 69 -8.47 -17.85 -3.50
C PHE A 69 -8.92 -19.17 -2.88
N ILE A 70 -10.13 -19.66 -3.15
CA ILE A 70 -10.67 -20.91 -2.60
C ILE A 70 -9.74 -22.10 -2.87
N THR A 71 -9.16 -22.18 -4.07
CA THR A 71 -8.22 -23.25 -4.46
C THR A 71 -6.78 -23.02 -3.95
N GLY A 72 -6.53 -21.93 -3.21
CA GLY A 72 -5.23 -21.60 -2.63
C GLY A 72 -4.17 -21.10 -3.61
N LYS A 73 -4.57 -20.76 -4.85
CA LYS A 73 -3.71 -20.30 -5.94
C LYS A 73 -3.52 -18.78 -5.99
N ARG A 74 -4.42 -18.00 -5.37
CA ARG A 74 -4.34 -16.53 -5.29
C ARG A 74 -4.39 -16.04 -3.85
N LYS A 75 -3.85 -14.85 -3.61
CA LYS A 75 -3.84 -14.16 -2.32
C LYS A 75 -5.12 -13.35 -2.11
N ALA A 76 -5.44 -13.07 -0.84
CA ALA A 76 -6.57 -12.21 -0.48
C ALA A 76 -6.48 -10.80 -1.12
N THR A 77 -5.27 -10.23 -1.25
CA THR A 77 -5.05 -8.94 -1.94
C THR A 77 -5.51 -8.96 -3.40
N GLU A 78 -5.34 -10.09 -4.10
CA GLU A 78 -5.78 -10.22 -5.49
C GLU A 78 -7.30 -10.25 -5.60
N VAL A 79 -7.98 -10.88 -4.62
CA VAL A 79 -9.45 -10.85 -4.51
C VAL A 79 -9.92 -9.43 -4.23
N ALA A 80 -9.29 -8.73 -3.28
CA ALA A 80 -9.62 -7.35 -2.96
C ALA A 80 -9.52 -6.46 -4.21
N HIS A 81 -8.39 -6.51 -4.93
CA HIS A 81 -8.21 -5.75 -6.17
C HIS A 81 -9.23 -6.11 -7.25
N ALA A 82 -9.63 -7.38 -7.38
CA ALA A 82 -10.65 -7.78 -8.34
C ALA A 82 -12.01 -7.15 -7.99
N VAL A 83 -12.40 -7.18 -6.71
CA VAL A 83 -13.61 -6.53 -6.22
C VAL A 83 -13.54 -5.01 -6.39
N TRP A 84 -12.40 -4.38 -6.10
CA TRP A 84 -12.23 -2.93 -6.28
C TRP A 84 -12.48 -2.51 -7.74
N ARG A 85 -11.99 -3.29 -8.71
CA ARG A 85 -12.21 -3.03 -10.15
C ARG A 85 -13.67 -3.18 -10.59
N SER A 86 -14.50 -3.94 -9.88
CA SER A 86 -15.93 -4.02 -10.20
C SER A 86 -16.74 -2.87 -9.59
N ILE A 87 -16.23 -2.24 -8.52
CA ILE A 87 -16.91 -1.15 -7.80
C ILE A 87 -16.46 0.25 -8.27
N VAL A 88 -15.15 0.43 -8.48
CA VAL A 88 -14.53 1.72 -8.84
C VAL A 88 -14.63 1.97 -10.33
N GLN A 89 -14.98 3.20 -10.68
CA GLN A 89 -15.09 3.73 -12.02
C GLN A 89 -14.07 4.85 -12.26
N LYS A 90 -13.88 5.16 -13.54
CA LYS A 90 -13.07 6.30 -13.97
C LYS A 90 -13.73 7.59 -13.44
N GLY A 91 -12.91 8.52 -12.95
CA GLY A 91 -13.39 9.75 -12.34
C GLY A 91 -13.75 9.64 -10.85
N ASP A 92 -13.79 8.45 -10.26
CA ASP A 92 -14.12 8.29 -8.85
C ASP A 92 -13.05 8.86 -7.91
N THR A 93 -13.47 9.20 -6.69
CA THR A 93 -12.57 9.46 -5.57
C THR A 93 -12.40 8.21 -4.72
N VAL A 94 -11.16 7.84 -4.43
CA VAL A 94 -10.80 6.68 -3.61
C VAL A 94 -9.72 7.02 -2.59
N VAL A 95 -9.66 6.25 -1.52
CA VAL A 95 -8.75 6.45 -0.40
C VAL A 95 -7.92 5.20 -0.15
N ASP A 96 -6.60 5.36 -0.10
CA ASP A 96 -5.64 4.39 0.42
C ASP A 96 -5.24 4.83 1.84
N ALA A 97 -5.82 4.18 2.84
CA ALA A 97 -5.66 4.54 4.25
C ALA A 97 -4.30 4.10 4.83
N THR A 98 -3.52 3.31 4.10
CA THR A 98 -2.23 2.74 4.55
C THR A 98 -1.32 2.53 3.34
N CYS A 99 -0.85 3.62 2.72
CA CYS A 99 -0.26 3.53 1.38
C CYS A 99 1.05 2.74 1.33
N GLY A 100 1.84 2.75 2.42
CA GLY A 100 3.07 1.97 2.54
C GLY A 100 4.03 2.16 1.36
N ASN A 101 4.27 1.08 0.60
CA ASN A 101 5.14 1.12 -0.59
C ASN A 101 4.42 1.51 -1.90
N GLY A 102 3.15 1.91 -1.83
CA GLY A 102 2.42 2.50 -2.96
C GLY A 102 1.80 1.51 -3.96
N ASN A 103 1.80 0.20 -3.67
CA ASN A 103 1.22 -0.80 -4.57
C ASN A 103 -0.30 -0.62 -4.74
N ASP A 104 -1.01 -0.47 -3.61
CA ASP A 104 -2.45 -0.27 -3.61
C ASP A 104 -2.79 1.13 -4.16
N THR A 105 -2.01 2.16 -3.81
CA THR A 105 -2.13 3.51 -4.38
C THR A 105 -2.02 3.51 -5.91
N LEU A 106 -1.03 2.80 -6.47
CA LEU A 106 -0.88 2.69 -7.94
C LEU A 106 -2.05 1.91 -8.56
N ALA A 107 -2.52 0.84 -7.92
CA ALA A 107 -3.66 0.07 -8.39
C ALA A 107 -4.93 0.95 -8.45
N LEU A 108 -5.19 1.72 -7.40
CA LEU A 108 -6.29 2.67 -7.29
C LEU A 108 -6.17 3.78 -8.34
N LEU A 109 -4.97 4.35 -8.52
CA LEU A 109 -4.72 5.35 -9.55
C LEU A 109 -5.10 4.84 -10.94
N LYS A 110 -4.67 3.62 -11.29
CA LYS A 110 -5.03 2.99 -12.57
C LYS A 110 -6.54 2.79 -12.72
N MET A 111 -7.27 2.55 -11.63
CA MET A 111 -8.72 2.39 -11.67
C MET A 111 -9.44 3.72 -11.94
N VAL A 112 -9.06 4.80 -11.26
CA VAL A 112 -9.76 6.09 -11.34
C VAL A 112 -9.31 6.98 -12.50
N ALA A 113 -8.08 6.81 -12.97
CA ALA A 113 -7.47 7.71 -13.94
C ALA A 113 -8.07 7.58 -15.34
N ASP A 114 -8.49 8.70 -15.92
CA ASP A 114 -8.90 8.85 -17.32
C ASP A 114 -8.37 10.18 -17.90
N GLU A 115 -8.60 10.37 -19.19
CA GLU A 115 -8.19 11.59 -19.91
C GLU A 115 -8.90 12.86 -19.43
N ARG A 116 -10.00 12.72 -18.67
CA ARG A 116 -10.73 13.86 -18.10
C ARG A 116 -10.06 14.41 -16.85
N GLY A 117 -9.17 13.63 -16.23
CA GLY A 117 -8.44 14.05 -15.03
C GLY A 117 -9.35 14.32 -13.83
N GLN A 118 -10.50 13.67 -13.75
CA GLN A 118 -11.49 13.89 -12.67
C GLN A 118 -11.25 13.00 -11.46
N GLY A 119 -10.62 11.83 -11.65
CA GLY A 119 -10.37 10.86 -10.58
C GLY A 119 -9.42 11.39 -9.51
N ARG A 120 -9.56 10.91 -8.27
CA ARG A 120 -8.71 11.32 -7.15
C ARG A 120 -8.34 10.12 -6.29
N VAL A 121 -7.07 10.03 -5.91
CA VAL A 121 -6.57 9.06 -4.92
C VAL A 121 -5.99 9.84 -3.74
N TYR A 122 -6.53 9.61 -2.54
CA TYR A 122 -5.97 10.14 -1.29
C TYR A 122 -5.21 9.02 -0.59
N GLY A 123 -3.88 9.10 -0.56
CA GLY A 123 -3.03 8.15 0.14
C GLY A 123 -2.53 8.71 1.46
N MET A 124 -2.48 7.89 2.50
CA MET A 124 -1.92 8.30 3.79
C MET A 124 -1.15 7.19 4.48
N ASP A 125 -0.16 7.58 5.26
CA ASP A 125 0.63 6.73 6.15
C ASP A 125 1.21 7.62 7.26
N ILE A 126 1.47 7.06 8.44
CA ILE A 126 2.10 7.83 9.54
C ILE A 126 3.61 8.02 9.31
N GLN A 127 4.21 7.17 8.47
CA GLN A 127 5.64 7.17 8.21
C GLN A 127 5.97 8.03 7.00
N ASP A 128 6.82 9.04 7.18
CA ASP A 128 7.34 9.84 6.06
C ASP A 128 8.02 8.96 5.00
N SER A 129 8.71 7.90 5.43
CA SER A 129 9.36 6.94 4.52
C SER A 129 8.39 6.19 3.62
N ALA A 130 7.17 5.89 4.08
CA ALA A 130 6.12 5.30 3.26
C ALA A 130 5.60 6.31 2.22
N ILE A 131 5.42 7.57 2.61
CA ILE A 131 5.02 8.65 1.71
C ILE A 131 6.07 8.86 0.62
N GLU A 132 7.36 8.90 0.98
CA GLU A 132 8.48 9.01 0.04
C GLU A 132 8.58 7.80 -0.89
N SER A 133 8.42 6.58 -0.36
CA SER A 133 8.42 5.34 -1.12
C SER A 133 7.30 5.33 -2.16
N THR A 134 6.07 5.67 -1.73
CA THR A 134 4.91 5.76 -2.60
C THR A 134 5.09 6.83 -3.67
N SER A 135 5.55 8.03 -3.31
CA SER A 135 5.82 9.12 -4.26
C SER A 135 6.85 8.72 -5.32
N SER A 136 7.96 8.12 -4.89
CA SER A 136 9.03 7.67 -5.80
C SER A 136 8.57 6.56 -6.72
N PHE A 137 7.79 5.61 -6.20
CA PHE A 137 7.22 4.52 -6.98
C PHE A 137 6.27 5.04 -8.07
N LEU A 138 5.38 5.98 -7.73
CA LEU A 138 4.47 6.60 -8.70
C LEU A 138 5.22 7.36 -9.80
N LYS A 139 6.25 8.15 -9.45
CA LYS A 139 7.11 8.86 -10.43
C LYS A 139 7.76 7.92 -11.45
N MET A 140 8.10 6.71 -11.04
CA MET A 140 8.69 5.71 -11.93
C MET A 140 7.64 4.96 -12.75
N ALA A 141 6.42 4.81 -12.23
CA ALA A 141 5.40 3.93 -12.78
C ALA A 141 4.44 4.60 -13.77
N VAL A 142 4.22 5.92 -13.66
CA VAL A 142 3.24 6.66 -14.46
C VAL A 142 3.77 8.02 -14.93
N GLU A 143 3.18 8.55 -16.00
CA GLU A 143 3.47 9.90 -16.50
C GLU A 143 3.03 10.98 -15.49
N ASP A 144 3.68 12.14 -15.54
CA ASP A 144 3.51 13.22 -14.54
C ASP A 144 2.06 13.66 -14.38
N TYR A 145 1.27 13.74 -15.46
CA TYR A 145 -0.14 14.16 -15.38
C TYR A 145 -0.99 13.20 -14.52
N TYR A 146 -0.67 11.91 -14.49
CA TYR A 146 -1.39 10.95 -13.64
C TYR A 146 -1.01 11.09 -12.17
N GLN A 147 0.19 11.61 -11.88
CA GLN A 147 0.64 11.83 -10.50
C GLN A 147 -0.20 12.93 -9.81
N ASP A 148 -0.66 13.93 -10.57
CA ASP A 148 -1.53 15.01 -10.05
C ASP A 148 -2.89 14.52 -9.53
N LEU A 149 -3.30 13.30 -9.92
CA LEU A 149 -4.51 12.67 -9.40
C LEU A 149 -4.32 12.08 -8.00
N VAL A 150 -3.07 11.97 -7.51
CA VAL A 150 -2.74 11.40 -6.20
C VAL A 150 -2.32 12.49 -5.23
N LYS A 151 -2.92 12.49 -4.04
CA LYS A 151 -2.50 13.33 -2.92
C LYS A 151 -2.06 12.46 -1.76
N LEU A 152 -0.80 12.59 -1.36
CA LEU A 152 -0.20 11.81 -0.26
C LEU A 152 -0.05 12.66 0.99
N PHE A 153 -0.41 12.11 2.15
CA PHE A 153 -0.39 12.81 3.43
C PHE A 153 0.31 11.99 4.51
N PRO A 154 1.33 12.55 5.21
CA PRO A 154 1.98 11.91 6.35
C PRO A 154 1.10 12.04 7.60
N VAL A 155 0.02 11.28 7.65
CA VAL A 155 -1.03 11.38 8.66
C VAL A 155 -1.63 10.00 8.97
N CYS A 156 -2.06 9.82 10.22
CA CYS A 156 -2.79 8.61 10.61
C CYS A 156 -4.16 8.54 9.92
N HIS A 157 -4.54 7.35 9.45
CA HIS A 157 -5.84 7.08 8.84
C HIS A 157 -7.05 7.51 9.67
N SER A 158 -6.92 7.59 11.00
CA SER A 158 -7.99 8.08 11.88
C SER A 158 -8.40 9.53 11.59
N ARG A 159 -7.55 10.30 10.88
CA ARG A 159 -7.76 11.70 10.52
C ARG A 159 -8.14 11.89 9.04
N MET A 160 -8.56 10.83 8.33
CA MET A 160 -8.84 10.91 6.89
C MET A 160 -9.90 11.96 6.51
N GLU A 161 -10.86 12.24 7.40
CA GLU A 161 -11.88 13.29 7.20
C GLU A 161 -11.30 14.71 7.12
N GLU A 162 -10.09 14.93 7.63
CA GLU A 162 -9.44 16.23 7.57
C GLU A 162 -8.82 16.50 6.19
N ILE A 163 -8.49 15.45 5.44
CA ILE A 163 -7.78 15.54 4.16
C ILE A 163 -8.67 15.25 2.95
N VAL A 164 -9.74 14.47 3.13
CA VAL A 164 -10.73 14.22 2.08
C VAL A 164 -11.75 15.37 2.07
N PRO A 165 -11.97 16.06 0.93
CA PRO A 165 -12.97 17.12 0.85
C PRO A 165 -14.37 16.62 1.25
N LYS A 166 -15.12 17.45 1.99
CA LYS A 166 -16.43 17.07 2.54
C LYS A 166 -17.49 16.76 1.49
N ASP A 167 -17.34 17.34 0.30
CA ASP A 167 -18.20 17.16 -0.86
C ASP A 167 -17.70 16.05 -1.81
N ALA A 168 -16.58 15.39 -1.49
CA ALA A 168 -16.07 14.30 -2.29
C ALA A 168 -16.97 13.07 -2.16
N SER A 169 -17.44 12.56 -3.31
CA SER A 169 -18.13 11.27 -3.36
C SER A 169 -17.10 10.13 -3.35
N VAL A 170 -16.78 9.61 -2.17
CA VAL A 170 -15.79 8.54 -1.99
C VAL A 170 -16.41 7.18 -2.37
N ARG A 171 -15.80 6.51 -3.35
CA ARG A 171 -16.26 5.20 -3.83
C ARG A 171 -15.62 4.03 -3.10
N LEU A 172 -14.37 4.16 -2.68
CA LEU A 172 -13.61 3.09 -2.04
C LEU A 172 -12.68 3.66 -0.97
N VAL A 173 -12.65 3.02 0.19
CA VAL A 173 -11.60 3.20 1.20
C VAL A 173 -10.91 1.85 1.41
N ALA A 174 -9.62 1.78 1.12
CA ALA A 174 -8.80 0.57 1.26
C ALA A 174 -7.88 0.69 2.47
N PHE A 175 -7.86 -0.36 3.28
CA PHE A 175 -6.97 -0.54 4.44
C PHE A 175 -6.17 -1.82 4.26
N ASN A 176 -4.88 -1.74 4.57
CA ASN A 176 -3.98 -2.87 4.63
C ASN A 176 -3.24 -2.85 5.98
N LEU A 177 -3.86 -3.47 6.97
CA LEU A 177 -3.50 -3.34 8.38
C LEU A 177 -2.35 -4.28 8.75
N GLY A 178 -1.31 -3.72 9.34
CA GLY A 178 -0.12 -4.40 9.80
C GLY A 178 1.09 -3.46 9.84
N TYR A 179 2.25 -3.94 9.41
CA TYR A 179 3.50 -3.17 9.32
C TYR A 179 3.91 -2.91 7.86
N LEU A 180 4.71 -1.86 7.67
CA LEU A 180 5.34 -1.54 6.38
C LEU A 180 6.39 -2.60 6.00
N PRO A 181 6.26 -3.30 4.84
CA PRO A 181 7.28 -4.24 4.40
C PRO A 181 8.63 -3.56 4.17
N GLY A 182 9.66 -4.02 4.86
CA GLY A 182 11.01 -3.44 4.79
C GLY A 182 11.24 -2.21 5.68
N GLY A 183 10.20 -1.76 6.40
CA GLY A 183 10.28 -0.65 7.37
C GLY A 183 10.50 -1.11 8.81
N ASP A 184 10.29 -0.19 9.75
CA ASP A 184 10.32 -0.47 11.18
C ASP A 184 9.11 -1.31 11.60
N LYS A 185 9.35 -2.54 12.06
CA LYS A 185 8.30 -3.48 12.48
C LYS A 185 7.63 -3.11 13.80
N THR A 186 8.16 -2.13 14.53
CA THR A 186 7.51 -1.58 15.72
C THR A 186 6.39 -0.60 15.37
N LEU A 187 6.41 -0.03 14.16
CA LEU A 187 5.36 0.82 13.63
C LEU A 187 4.32 -0.05 12.93
N ILE A 188 3.24 -0.33 13.66
CA ILE A 188 2.09 -1.09 13.20
C ILE A 188 0.83 -0.22 13.24
N THR A 189 -0.18 -0.61 12.46
CA THR A 189 -1.55 -0.19 12.72
C THR A 189 -2.00 -0.71 14.09
N VAL A 190 -2.86 0.05 14.77
CA VAL A 190 -3.29 -0.27 16.13
C VAL A 190 -4.82 -0.22 16.24
N PRO A 191 -5.43 -1.09 17.09
CA PRO A 191 -6.89 -1.23 17.16
C PRO A 191 -7.62 0.09 17.35
N LYS A 192 -7.10 0.99 18.19
CA LYS A 192 -7.77 2.25 18.51
C LYS A 192 -7.88 3.20 17.31
N THR A 193 -6.81 3.36 16.54
CA THR A 193 -6.83 4.26 15.38
C THR A 193 -7.57 3.65 14.21
N THR A 194 -7.51 2.32 14.08
CA THR A 194 -8.27 1.56 13.08
C THR A 194 -9.77 1.70 13.31
N GLU A 195 -10.26 1.58 14.55
CA GLU A 195 -11.68 1.81 14.87
C GLU A 195 -12.15 3.20 14.43
N LEU A 196 -11.40 4.25 14.81
CA LEU A 196 -11.72 5.63 14.46
C LEU A 196 -11.72 5.86 12.95
N ALA A 197 -10.78 5.22 12.24
CA ALA A 197 -10.71 5.31 10.79
C ALA A 197 -11.85 4.57 10.07
N LEU A 198 -12.29 3.42 10.59
CA LEU A 198 -13.46 2.72 10.05
C LEU A 198 -14.73 3.55 10.23
N GLN A 199 -14.90 4.19 11.38
CA GLN A 199 -15.99 5.14 11.61
C GLN A 199 -15.92 6.31 10.63
N ALA A 200 -14.73 6.90 10.42
CA ALA A 200 -14.54 7.97 9.46
C ALA A 200 -14.84 7.55 8.02
N ALA A 201 -14.31 6.40 7.61
CA ALA A 201 -14.56 5.79 6.31
C ALA A 201 -16.06 5.60 6.07
N SER A 202 -16.82 5.11 7.06
CA SER A 202 -18.27 4.88 6.93
C SER A 202 -19.09 6.16 6.70
N ARG A 203 -18.60 7.29 7.23
CA ARG A 203 -19.24 8.61 7.08
C ARG A 203 -18.96 9.22 5.70
N ILE A 204 -17.72 9.15 5.23
CA ILE A 204 -17.33 9.74 3.93
C ILE A 204 -17.73 8.87 2.72
N LEU A 205 -17.94 7.57 2.92
CA LEU A 205 -18.26 6.65 1.83
C LEU A 205 -19.67 6.93 1.27
N SER A 206 -19.75 7.06 -0.05
CA SER A 206 -21.01 7.20 -0.78
C SER A 206 -21.80 5.89 -0.82
N SER A 207 -23.11 5.99 -1.07
CA SER A 207 -23.95 4.82 -1.37
C SER A 207 -23.41 4.05 -2.59
N GLY A 208 -23.51 2.73 -2.52
CA GLY A 208 -22.85 1.77 -3.42
C GLY A 208 -21.33 1.65 -3.25
N GLY A 209 -20.70 2.41 -2.34
CA GLY A 209 -19.26 2.38 -2.10
C GLY A 209 -18.81 1.16 -1.28
N LEU A 210 -17.49 0.99 -1.17
CA LEU A 210 -16.86 -0.13 -0.47
C LEU A 210 -15.80 0.33 0.53
N ILE A 211 -15.80 -0.25 1.73
CA ILE A 211 -14.63 -0.28 2.61
C ILE A 211 -14.00 -1.66 2.49
N SER A 212 -12.72 -1.72 2.17
CA SER A 212 -11.97 -2.96 2.04
C SER A 212 -10.86 -2.99 3.07
N VAL A 213 -10.87 -3.98 3.94
CA VAL A 213 -9.90 -4.12 5.03
C VAL A 213 -9.19 -5.44 4.91
N LEU A 214 -7.90 -5.41 4.64
CA LEU A 214 -7.03 -6.58 4.70
C LEU A 214 -6.24 -6.54 6.00
N VAL A 215 -6.37 -7.57 6.85
CA VAL A 215 -5.74 -7.61 8.17
C VAL A 215 -4.66 -8.68 8.21
N TYR A 216 -3.40 -8.28 8.42
CA TYR A 216 -2.28 -9.21 8.60
C TYR A 216 -2.19 -9.69 10.05
N ILE A 217 -2.92 -10.75 10.41
CA ILE A 217 -3.01 -11.24 11.80
C ILE A 217 -1.76 -11.96 12.35
N GLY A 218 -0.72 -12.15 11.54
CA GLY A 218 0.47 -12.95 11.89
C GLY A 218 1.49 -12.25 12.80
N HIS A 219 1.22 -11.03 13.27
CA HIS A 219 2.12 -10.26 14.13
C HIS A 219 1.45 -9.89 15.48
N PRO A 220 2.24 -9.53 16.51
CA PRO A 220 1.69 -9.03 17.78
C PRO A 220 0.71 -7.88 17.56
N GLY A 221 -0.46 -7.94 18.19
CA GLY A 221 -1.55 -6.96 18.04
C GLY A 221 -2.45 -7.15 16.81
N GLY A 222 -2.03 -7.93 15.80
CA GLY A 222 -2.82 -8.12 14.57
C GLY A 222 -4.16 -8.84 14.81
N ARG A 223 -4.26 -9.68 15.84
CA ARG A 223 -5.52 -10.34 16.22
C ARG A 223 -6.48 -9.40 16.93
N ASP A 224 -5.98 -8.58 17.85
CA ASP A 224 -6.78 -7.57 18.55
C ASP A 224 -7.35 -6.54 17.55
N GLU A 225 -6.56 -6.22 16.51
CA GLU A 225 -7.01 -5.34 15.44
C GLU A 225 -8.07 -6.01 14.55
N LEU A 226 -7.94 -7.30 14.24
CA LEU A 226 -9.01 -8.05 13.57
C LEU A 226 -10.31 -8.02 14.37
N ASP A 227 -10.26 -8.22 15.69
CA ASP A 227 -11.45 -8.23 16.54
C ASP A 227 -12.19 -6.88 16.50
N VAL A 228 -11.46 -5.77 16.45
CA VAL A 228 -12.04 -4.42 16.26
C VAL A 228 -12.73 -4.31 14.89
N VAL A 229 -12.08 -4.77 13.81
CA VAL A 229 -12.67 -4.71 12.46
C VAL A 229 -13.93 -5.56 12.38
N GLU A 230 -13.92 -6.78 12.94
CA GLU A 230 -15.07 -7.69 12.95
C GLU A 230 -16.22 -7.15 13.80
N SER A 231 -15.91 -6.56 14.96
CA SER A 231 -16.90 -5.91 15.83
C SER A 231 -17.57 -4.73 15.13
N PHE A 232 -16.78 -3.85 14.50
CA PHE A 232 -17.30 -2.74 13.70
C PHE A 232 -18.18 -3.25 12.56
N ALA A 233 -17.68 -4.20 11.75
CA ALA A 233 -18.39 -4.76 10.61
C ALA A 233 -19.74 -5.39 10.97
N SER A 234 -19.81 -6.04 12.14
CA SER A 234 -21.02 -6.70 12.65
C SER A 234 -22.02 -5.72 13.26
N SER A 235 -21.57 -4.52 13.64
CA SER A 235 -22.43 -3.46 14.21
C SER A 235 -23.18 -2.65 13.15
N LEU A 236 -22.82 -2.77 11.88
CA LEU A 236 -23.40 -1.99 10.80
C LEU A 236 -24.86 -2.40 10.51
N PRO A 237 -25.78 -1.46 10.25
CA PRO A 237 -27.18 -1.78 9.98
C PRO A 237 -27.35 -2.61 8.69
N ILE A 238 -28.03 -3.75 8.79
CA ILE A 238 -28.18 -4.72 7.68
C ILE A 238 -29.01 -4.19 6.50
N ASP A 239 -29.87 -3.19 6.71
CA ASP A 239 -30.69 -2.54 5.69
C ASP A 239 -29.85 -1.65 4.77
N THR A 240 -28.78 -1.06 5.29
CA THR A 240 -27.93 -0.08 4.58
C THR A 240 -26.51 -0.60 4.30
N TRP A 241 -26.11 -1.73 4.89
CA TRP A 241 -24.78 -2.31 4.69
C TRP A 241 -24.83 -3.81 4.38
N ALA A 242 -23.79 -4.29 3.71
CA ALA A 242 -23.46 -5.70 3.56
C ALA A 242 -21.99 -5.92 3.93
N SER A 243 -21.75 -6.74 4.95
CA SER A 243 -20.42 -7.07 5.47
C SER A 243 -20.06 -8.53 5.16
N CYS A 244 -18.88 -8.78 4.58
CA CYS A 244 -18.40 -10.11 4.24
C CYS A 244 -16.97 -10.33 4.73
N LYS A 245 -16.66 -11.55 5.18
CA LYS A 245 -15.33 -11.97 5.64
C LYS A 245 -14.83 -13.16 4.80
N LEU A 246 -13.64 -13.03 4.26
CA LEU A 246 -12.91 -14.10 3.59
C LEU A 246 -11.69 -14.48 4.43
N GLN A 247 -11.64 -15.73 4.86
CA GLN A 247 -10.58 -16.25 5.70
C GLN A 247 -10.27 -17.71 5.33
N MET A 248 -8.97 -18.01 5.26
CA MET A 248 -8.50 -19.39 5.14
C MET A 248 -8.53 -20.08 6.50
N VAL A 249 -9.42 -21.04 6.69
CA VAL A 249 -9.62 -21.71 7.98
C VAL A 249 -8.39 -22.54 8.40
N ASN A 250 -7.73 -23.19 7.44
CA ASN A 250 -6.54 -24.02 7.69
C ASN A 250 -5.21 -23.25 7.60
N ARG A 251 -5.23 -21.92 7.43
CA ARG A 251 -4.03 -21.06 7.41
C ARG A 251 -4.19 -19.97 8.47
N PRO A 252 -3.94 -20.28 9.75
CA PRO A 252 -4.36 -19.43 10.88
C PRO A 252 -3.66 -18.07 10.95
N VAL A 253 -2.53 -17.90 10.26
CA VAL A 253 -1.77 -16.63 10.18
C VAL A 253 -1.95 -15.91 8.83
N ALA A 254 -2.77 -16.45 7.93
CA ALA A 254 -3.02 -15.81 6.64
C ALA A 254 -3.83 -14.52 6.82
N PRO A 255 -3.65 -13.53 5.94
CA PRO A 255 -4.42 -12.29 6.01
C PRO A 255 -5.91 -12.55 5.89
N VAL A 256 -6.72 -11.80 6.65
CA VAL A 256 -8.18 -11.85 6.61
C VAL A 256 -8.69 -10.65 5.82
N LEU A 257 -9.52 -10.89 4.80
CA LEU A 257 -10.13 -9.82 4.02
C LEU A 257 -11.57 -9.61 4.50
N ILE A 258 -11.89 -8.37 4.86
CA ILE A 258 -13.22 -7.93 5.25
C ILE A 258 -13.68 -6.85 4.26
N LEU A 259 -14.87 -7.02 3.70
CA LEU A 259 -15.47 -6.13 2.70
C LEU A 259 -16.79 -5.59 3.25
N LEU A 260 -16.93 -4.27 3.34
CA LEU A 260 -18.11 -3.57 3.86
C LEU A 260 -18.69 -2.70 2.75
N ASN A 261 -19.76 -3.17 2.11
CA ASN A 261 -20.44 -2.42 1.06
C ASN A 261 -21.60 -1.61 1.65
N LYS A 262 -21.66 -0.32 1.33
CA LYS A 262 -22.78 0.57 1.67
C LYS A 262 -23.79 0.50 0.53
N LYS A 263 -25.03 0.13 0.83
CA LYS A 263 -26.10 -0.09 -0.15
C LYS A 263 -26.61 1.23 -0.74
#